data_AF-A0AAU6MSF1-F1
#
_entry.id   AF-A0AAU6MSF1-F1
#
_cell.length_a   1.000
_cell.length_b   1.000
_cell.length_c   1.000
_cell.angle_alpha   90.00
_cell.angle_beta   90.00
_cell.angle_gamma   90.00
#
_symmetry.space_group_name_H-M   'P 1'
#
loop_
_entity.id
_entity.type
_entity.pdbx_description
1 polymer ?
#
loop_
_entity_poly.entity_id
_entity_poly.type
_entity_poly.pdbx_seq_one_letter_code
_entity_poly.pdbx_strand_id
1 'polypeptide(L)'
;MDVLNADPSSLALFLADDRGATGSVMGIVGVVLVAVLIGAVWLGRRRRAEELPPPRPDEQPPRPDHRSHIEERDVHGDDHFPPDGRGLSPYELGDHGNETIRRETDEQRD
;
A
#
# COMPACT_ATOMS: atom_id res chain seq x y z
N MET A 1 21.05 42.16 19.69
CA MET A 1 20.30 41.00 19.17
C MET A 1 21.35 40.01 18.71
N ASP A 2 21.91 39.25 19.64
CA ASP A 2 23.02 38.32 19.37
C ASP A 2 22.51 36.90 19.64
N VAL A 3 21.94 36.31 18.59
CA VAL A 3 21.36 34.97 18.61
C VAL A 3 22.07 34.11 17.57
N LEU A 4 23.37 33.89 17.68
CA LEU A 4 24.04 32.96 16.77
C LEU A 4 25.35 32.33 17.27
N ASN A 5 25.52 32.13 18.58
CA ASN A 5 26.61 31.29 19.06
C ASN A 5 26.13 30.39 20.20
N ALA A 6 25.69 29.18 19.85
CA ALA A 6 25.33 28.16 20.82
C ALA A 6 26.61 27.60 21.44
N ASP A 7 26.97 28.10 22.62
CA ASP A 7 28.16 27.66 23.35
C ASP A 7 27.95 26.23 23.91
N PRO A 8 28.75 25.23 23.50
CA PRO A 8 28.65 23.86 24.00
C PRO A 8 28.89 23.76 25.52
N SER A 9 29.52 24.77 26.13
CA SER A 9 29.70 24.88 27.58
C SER A 9 28.37 25.01 28.33
N SER A 10 27.37 25.62 27.69
CA SER A 10 26.02 25.78 28.25
C SER A 10 25.23 24.47 28.23
N LEU A 11 25.47 23.63 27.21
CA LEU A 11 24.96 22.27 27.16
C LEU A 11 25.59 21.42 28.26
N ALA A 12 26.92 21.52 28.45
CA ALA A 12 27.61 20.79 29.50
C ALA A 12 27.12 21.16 30.92
N LEU A 13 26.86 22.45 31.17
CA LEU A 13 26.32 22.92 32.46
C LEU A 13 24.89 22.38 32.72
N PHE A 14 24.04 22.34 31.70
CA PHE A 14 22.69 21.78 31.79
C PHE A 14 22.69 20.26 31.99
N LEU A 15 23.67 19.55 31.39
CA LEU A 15 23.86 18.11 31.61
C LEU A 15 24.51 17.79 32.98
N ALA A 16 25.23 18.74 33.60
CA ALA A 16 25.87 18.57 34.91
C ALA A 16 24.94 18.88 36.10
N ASP A 17 23.85 19.62 35.88
CA ASP A 17 22.81 19.87 36.88
C ASP A 17 21.79 18.72 36.91
N ASP A 18 21.81 17.91 37.98
CA ASP A 18 21.13 16.62 38.12
C ASP A 18 19.60 16.68 37.87
N ARG A 19 18.97 17.83 38.12
CA ARG A 19 17.53 18.07 37.85
C ARG A 19 17.24 18.57 36.43
N GLY A 20 18.15 19.29 35.81
CA GLY A 20 18.02 19.76 34.42
C GLY A 20 18.32 18.65 33.42
N ALA A 21 19.40 17.89 33.66
CA ALA A 21 19.95 16.89 32.75
C ALA A 21 18.93 15.90 32.21
N THR A 22 18.03 15.39 33.06
CA THR A 22 17.01 14.41 32.67
C THR A 22 16.04 14.96 31.62
N GLY A 23 15.68 16.25 31.70
CA GLY A 23 14.77 16.90 30.75
C GLY A 23 15.39 17.12 29.38
N SER A 24 16.66 17.54 29.31
CA SER A 24 17.33 17.71 28.00
C SER A 24 17.69 16.40 27.35
N VAL A 25 18.08 15.37 28.12
CA VAL A 25 18.35 14.04 27.53
C VAL A 25 17.11 13.51 26.82
N MET A 26 15.92 13.64 27.44
CA MET A 26 14.68 13.21 26.80
C MET A 26 14.36 14.04 25.55
N GLY A 27 14.62 15.34 25.57
CA GLY A 27 14.49 16.21 24.40
C GLY A 27 15.41 15.80 23.24
N ILE A 28 16.68 15.52 23.54
CA ILE A 28 17.67 15.07 22.55
C ILE A 28 17.25 13.72 21.96
N VAL A 29 16.83 12.77 22.79
CA VAL A 29 16.33 11.46 22.33
C VAL A 29 15.13 11.65 21.40
N GLY A 30 14.20 12.53 21.73
CA GLY A 30 13.06 12.87 20.86
C GLY A 30 13.51 13.40 19.50
N VAL A 31 14.45 14.36 19.48
CA VAL A 31 14.99 14.92 18.23
C VAL A 31 15.69 13.85 17.39
N VAL A 32 16.50 12.99 18.01
CA VAL A 32 17.18 11.89 17.33
C VAL A 32 16.16 10.92 16.73
N LEU A 33 15.12 10.55 17.47
CA LEU A 33 14.06 9.68 16.98
C LEU A 33 13.35 10.27 15.76
N VAL A 34 12.98 11.56 15.81
CA VAL A 34 12.36 12.27 14.68
C VAL A 34 13.28 12.29 13.46
N ALA A 35 14.57 12.58 13.65
CA ALA A 35 15.54 12.59 12.56
C ALA A 35 15.68 11.20 11.90
N VAL A 36 15.69 10.12 12.69
CA VAL A 36 15.71 8.75 12.18
C VAL A 36 14.46 8.43 11.37
N LEU A 37 13.27 8.82 11.85
CA LEU A 37 12.01 8.60 11.13
C LEU A 37 11.96 9.35 9.79
N ILE A 38 12.40 10.62 9.78
CA ILE A 38 12.50 11.41 8.55
C ILE A 38 13.48 10.76 7.58
N GLY A 39 14.65 10.33 8.08
CA GLY A 39 15.66 9.63 7.27
C GLY A 39 15.12 8.34 6.64
N ALA A 40 14.35 7.54 7.38
CA ALA A 40 13.73 6.32 6.88
C ALA A 40 12.71 6.59 5.75
N VAL A 41 11.83 7.58 5.94
CA VAL A 41 10.85 7.99 4.91
C VAL A 41 11.56 8.53 3.67
N TRP A 42 12.59 9.35 3.85
CA TRP A 42 13.37 9.91 2.75
C TRP A 42 14.10 8.82 1.96
N LEU A 43 14.72 7.86 2.65
CA LEU A 43 15.37 6.72 2.01
C LEU A 43 14.37 5.84 1.24
N GLY A 44 13.18 5.61 1.80
CA GLY A 44 12.10 4.90 1.12
C GLY A 44 11.64 5.61 -0.15
N ARG A 45 11.45 6.94 -0.11
CA ARG A 45 11.14 7.73 -1.31
C ARG A 45 12.26 7.70 -2.33
N ARG A 46 13.52 7.82 -1.90
CA ARG A 46 14.68 7.78 -2.80
C ARG A 46 14.73 6.47 -3.57
N ARG A 47 14.50 5.33 -2.91
CA ARG A 47 14.45 4.02 -3.60
C ARG A 47 13.31 3.93 -4.62
N ARG A 48 12.11 4.42 -4.27
CA ARG A 48 10.99 4.45 -5.22
C ARG A 48 11.21 5.39 -6.41
N ALA A 49 12.04 6.40 -6.26
CA ALA A 49 12.40 7.29 -7.37
C ALA A 49 13.37 6.65 -8.38
N GLU A 50 14.01 5.54 -8.01
CA GLU A 50 14.84 4.72 -8.92
C GLU A 50 13.97 3.74 -9.72
N GLU A 51 12.70 3.55 -9.34
CA GLU A 51 11.73 2.76 -10.10
C GLU A 51 11.21 3.59 -11.29
N LEU A 52 10.86 2.91 -12.40
CA LEU A 52 10.22 3.55 -13.53
C LEU A 52 8.90 4.20 -13.09
N PRO A 53 8.57 5.41 -13.57
CA PRO A 53 7.29 6.02 -13.27
C PRO A 53 6.15 5.11 -13.76
N PRO A 54 4.99 5.12 -13.10
CA PRO A 54 3.82 4.42 -13.59
C PRO A 54 3.56 4.77 -15.05
N PRO A 55 3.24 3.78 -15.90
CA PRO A 55 3.04 4.02 -17.32
C PRO A 55 1.94 5.05 -17.51
N ARG A 56 2.17 5.99 -18.42
CA ARG A 56 1.18 7.01 -18.74
C ARG A 56 0.02 6.36 -19.50
N PRO A 57 -1.21 6.93 -19.46
CA PRO A 57 -2.34 6.39 -20.22
C PRO A 57 -2.05 6.28 -21.72
N ASP A 58 -1.25 7.19 -22.27
CA ASP A 58 -0.78 7.21 -23.65
C ASP A 58 0.30 6.17 -23.97
N GLU A 59 0.99 5.65 -22.95
CA GLU A 59 1.93 4.54 -23.07
C GLU A 59 1.22 3.17 -22.99
N GLN A 60 -0.10 3.17 -22.74
CA GLN A 60 -0.86 1.91 -22.75
C GLN A 60 -0.90 1.33 -24.15
N PRO A 61 -0.73 0.01 -24.30
CA PRO A 61 -0.88 -0.66 -25.57
C PRO A 61 -2.26 -0.34 -26.17
N PRO A 62 -2.34 0.00 -27.47
CA PRO A 62 -3.62 0.19 -28.12
C PRO A 62 -4.44 -1.09 -28.04
N ARG A 63 -5.76 -0.93 -27.93
CA ARG A 63 -6.67 -2.08 -27.99
C ARG A 63 -6.41 -2.83 -29.31
N PRO A 64 -6.16 -4.14 -29.27
CA PRO A 64 -5.93 -4.91 -30.50
C PRO A 64 -7.16 -4.84 -31.42
N ASP A 65 -6.92 -4.82 -32.73
CA ASP A 65 -7.97 -4.68 -33.78
C ASP A 65 -9.04 -5.77 -33.73
N HIS A 66 -8.71 -6.89 -33.12
CA HIS A 66 -9.52 -8.09 -33.01
C HIS A 66 -9.32 -8.69 -31.63
N ARG A 67 -10.38 -9.29 -31.09
CA ARG A 67 -10.33 -9.98 -29.81
C ARG A 67 -9.39 -11.18 -29.96
N SER A 68 -8.30 -11.20 -29.20
CA SER A 68 -7.30 -12.29 -29.24
C SER A 68 -7.73 -13.55 -28.49
N HIS A 69 -8.92 -13.56 -27.88
CA HIS A 69 -9.47 -14.72 -27.17
C HIS A 69 -10.90 -15.00 -27.61
N ILE A 70 -11.26 -16.29 -27.63
CA ILE A 70 -12.65 -16.74 -27.74
C ILE A 70 -13.31 -16.37 -26.41
N GLU A 71 -14.41 -15.61 -26.46
CA GLU A 71 -15.24 -15.39 -25.29
C GLU A 71 -16.02 -16.69 -25.08
N GLU A 72 -15.39 -17.66 -24.42
CA GLU A 72 -16.10 -18.79 -23.85
C GLU A 72 -17.08 -18.17 -22.87
N ARG A 73 -18.38 -18.34 -23.15
CA ARG A 73 -19.42 -17.89 -22.24
C ARG A 73 -19.27 -18.79 -21.03
N ASP A 74 -18.54 -18.34 -20.03
CA ASP A 74 -18.43 -19.07 -18.78
C ASP A 74 -19.86 -19.36 -18.34
N VAL A 75 -20.18 -20.65 -18.29
CA VAL A 75 -21.39 -21.14 -17.66
C VAL A 75 -21.14 -20.92 -16.17
N HIS A 76 -21.26 -19.67 -15.72
CA HIS A 76 -21.33 -19.35 -14.30
C HIS A 76 -22.48 -20.20 -13.75
N GLY A 77 -22.22 -20.89 -12.64
CA GLY A 77 -23.29 -21.56 -11.90
C GLY A 77 -24.40 -20.57 -11.57
N ASP A 78 -25.59 -21.06 -11.24
CA ASP A 78 -26.77 -20.23 -10.99
C ASP A 78 -26.45 -19.07 -10.01
N ASP A 79 -26.14 -17.89 -10.55
CA ASP A 79 -25.71 -16.71 -9.80
C ASP A 79 -26.96 -15.97 -9.29
N HIS A 80 -27.65 -16.63 -8.36
CA HIS A 80 -28.90 -16.15 -7.79
C HIS A 80 -28.66 -15.55 -6.41
N PHE A 81 -28.72 -14.22 -6.33
CA PHE A 81 -28.70 -13.51 -5.05
C PHE A 81 -30.04 -13.66 -4.30
N PRO A 82 -30.03 -13.59 -2.96
CA PRO A 82 -31.26 -13.60 -2.18
C PRO A 82 -32.28 -12.55 -2.66
N PRO A 83 -33.58 -12.91 -2.77
CA PRO A 83 -34.62 -12.05 -3.36
C PRO A 83 -34.99 -10.85 -2.47
N ASP A 84 -34.54 -10.85 -1.23
CA ASP A 84 -34.66 -9.75 -0.27
C ASP A 84 -33.60 -8.65 -0.49
N GLY A 85 -32.70 -8.82 -1.47
CA GLY A 85 -31.74 -7.79 -1.87
C GLY A 85 -30.62 -7.54 -0.86
N ARG A 86 -30.50 -8.38 0.17
CA ARG A 86 -29.36 -8.33 1.10
C ARG A 86 -28.12 -8.86 0.39
N GLY A 87 -26.99 -8.17 0.57
CA GLY A 87 -25.69 -8.68 0.14
C GLY A 87 -25.35 -9.97 0.89
N LEU A 88 -24.72 -10.92 0.20
CA LEU A 88 -24.20 -12.13 0.82
C LEU A 88 -22.99 -11.78 1.69
N SER A 89 -22.98 -12.26 2.93
CA SER A 89 -21.76 -12.21 3.76
C SER A 89 -20.72 -13.22 3.23
N PRO A 90 -19.43 -13.07 3.59
CA PRO A 90 -18.37 -13.98 3.12
C PRO A 90 -18.64 -15.46 3.41
N TYR A 91 -19.42 -15.78 4.45
CA TYR A 91 -19.77 -17.16 4.83
C TYR A 91 -21.01 -17.69 4.09
N GLU A 92 -21.81 -16.79 3.51
CA GLU A 92 -22.97 -17.13 2.68
C GLU A 92 -22.61 -17.21 1.19
N LEU A 93 -21.36 -16.90 0.84
CA LEU A 93 -20.84 -16.95 -0.52
C LEU A 93 -20.59 -18.39 -1.03
N GLY A 94 -20.66 -19.41 -0.17
CA GLY A 94 -20.67 -20.82 -0.58
C GLY A 94 -19.60 -21.19 -1.64
N ASP A 95 -20.05 -21.80 -2.74
CA ASP A 95 -19.23 -22.17 -3.91
C ASP A 95 -19.14 -21.03 -4.95
N HIS A 96 -19.74 -19.87 -4.68
CA HIS A 96 -19.72 -18.69 -5.54
C HIS A 96 -18.29 -18.11 -5.53
N GLY A 97 -17.52 -18.45 -6.56
CA GLY A 97 -16.14 -17.98 -6.76
C GLY A 97 -15.06 -19.07 -6.77
N ASN A 98 -15.39 -20.33 -6.46
CA ASN A 98 -14.45 -21.46 -6.59
C ASN A 98 -15.04 -22.64 -7.40
N GLU A 99 -16.18 -22.42 -8.06
CA GLU A 99 -16.76 -23.40 -8.95
C GLU A 99 -15.81 -23.74 -10.10
N THR A 100 -15.58 -25.05 -10.31
CA THR A 100 -14.87 -25.51 -11.50
C THR A 100 -15.75 -25.27 -12.71
N ILE A 101 -15.29 -24.43 -13.63
CA ILE A 101 -16.00 -24.13 -14.89
C ILE A 101 -16.30 -25.45 -15.59
N ARG A 102 -17.60 -25.77 -15.70
CA ARG A 102 -18.05 -26.98 -16.37
C ARG A 102 -17.83 -26.80 -17.87
N ARG A 103 -16.80 -27.46 -18.39
CA ARG A 103 -16.62 -27.58 -19.83
C ARG A 103 -17.81 -28.33 -20.42
N GLU A 104 -18.56 -27.66 -21.27
CA GLU A 104 -19.57 -28.29 -22.11
C GLU A 104 -18.83 -29.34 -22.95
N THR A 105 -19.04 -30.62 -22.71
CA THR A 105 -18.55 -31.66 -23.61
C THR A 105 -19.32 -31.51 -24.92
N ASP A 106 -18.60 -31.15 -25.99
CA ASP A 106 -19.08 -31.01 -27.36
C ASP A 106 -20.16 -32.05 -27.67
N GLU A 107 -21.43 -31.62 -27.67
CA GLU A 107 -22.48 -32.39 -28.33
C GLU A 107 -22.19 -32.34 -29.83
N GLN A 108 -21.70 -33.46 -30.33
CA GLN A 108 -21.41 -33.72 -31.72
C GLN A 108 -22.69 -33.51 -32.55
N ARG A 109 -22.76 -32.35 -33.21
CA ARG A 109 -23.83 -31.99 -34.14
C ARG A 109 -23.61 -32.72 -35.45
N ASP A 110 -24.31 -33.85 -35.62
CA ASP A 110 -24.51 -34.52 -36.92
C ASP A 110 -25.37 -33.67 -37.89
#